data_AF-A0A928XUA6-F1
#
_entry.id   AF-A0A928XUA6-F1
#
_cell.length_a   1.000
_cell.length_b   1.000
_cell.length_c   1.000
_cell.angle_alpha   90.00
_cell.angle_beta   90.00
_cell.angle_gamma   90.00
#
_symmetry.space_group_name_H-M   'P 1'
#
loop_
_entity.id
_entity.type
_entity.pdbx_description
1 polymer ?
#
loop_
_entity_poly.entity_id
_entity_poly.type
_entity_poly.pdbx_seq_one_letter_code
_entity_poly.pdbx_strand_id
1 'polypeptide(L)'
;MSESRTEVIHMAVEEAEEAKSAALQAESAAEHAEKAAEAAADDAREALQKMEAVEVAAAEEKASIELFELFTAILLGLGATFAGIAGHQSGLWDGNSLEAYSQASTLSTQAADEAGLANAKITHDNNVNLQAQQIIWRAQSMPKGPDRDFLMHQASVFYLRQASDEAFDALKLPEESRKNFKDLGIEDIPEEVLLDIQRREFSDEYYAAMYASSNARSLESKQKFEEGSHANGAGDYFSLAGVYYSLSLFFAGIGLVFKTRMRWAFFLAGAVIFAGTTVYMSTLEWA
;
A
#
# COMPACT_ATOMS: atom_id res chain seq x y z
N MET A 1 9.15 -118.27 52.56
CA MET A 1 7.94 -117.83 51.88
C MET A 1 8.38 -116.91 50.77
N SER A 2 8.42 -117.43 49.54
CA SER A 2 8.81 -116.69 48.34
C SER A 2 7.55 -116.11 47.72
N GLU A 3 7.42 -114.80 47.68
CA GLU A 3 6.46 -114.14 46.80
C GLU A 3 6.70 -114.62 45.36
N SER A 4 5.63 -115.09 44.73
CA SER A 4 5.66 -115.76 43.45
C SER A 4 5.92 -114.72 42.36
N ARG A 5 6.99 -114.94 41.58
CA ARG A 5 7.41 -114.19 40.38
C ARG A 5 6.27 -113.87 39.38
N THR A 6 5.14 -114.55 39.51
CA THR A 6 3.95 -114.42 38.68
C THR A 6 3.11 -113.17 39.00
N GLU A 7 3.07 -112.70 40.25
CA GLU A 7 2.30 -111.48 40.62
C GLU A 7 2.99 -110.20 40.12
N VAL A 8 4.33 -110.14 40.20
CA VAL A 8 5.11 -108.98 39.72
C VAL A 8 4.99 -108.81 38.20
N ILE A 9 4.89 -109.91 37.44
CA ILE A 9 4.72 -109.87 35.98
C ILE A 9 3.29 -109.43 35.61
N HIS A 10 2.28 -109.88 36.36
CA HIS A 10 0.89 -109.54 36.07
C HIS A 10 0.60 -108.05 36.32
N MET A 11 1.17 -107.50 37.40
CA MET A 11 1.04 -106.08 37.75
C MET A 11 1.78 -105.18 36.74
N ALA A 12 2.96 -105.59 36.27
CA ALA A 12 3.70 -104.84 35.25
C ALA A 12 3.02 -104.85 33.86
N VAL A 13 2.24 -105.89 33.55
CA VAL A 13 1.45 -105.96 32.30
C VAL A 13 0.20 -105.07 32.39
N GLU A 14 -0.46 -105.05 33.55
CA GLU A 14 -1.62 -104.18 33.80
C GLU A 14 -1.23 -102.70 33.78
N GLU A 15 -0.13 -102.33 34.43
CA GLU A 15 0.44 -100.97 34.36
C GLU A 15 0.83 -100.57 32.92
N ALA A 16 1.31 -101.52 32.10
CA ALA A 16 1.65 -101.26 30.70
C ALA A 16 0.41 -101.09 29.81
N GLU A 17 -0.68 -101.82 30.08
CA GLU A 17 -1.96 -101.64 29.38
C GLU A 17 -2.64 -100.32 29.78
N GLU A 18 -2.59 -99.95 31.05
CA GLU A 18 -3.12 -98.68 31.55
C GLU A 18 -2.33 -97.48 30.98
N ALA A 19 -0.99 -97.58 30.95
CA ALA A 19 -0.14 -96.59 30.30
C ALA A 19 -0.42 -96.46 28.79
N LYS A 20 -0.72 -97.57 28.11
CA LYS A 20 -1.08 -97.56 26.68
C LYS A 20 -2.46 -96.94 26.44
N SER A 21 -3.43 -97.22 27.31
CA SER A 21 -4.76 -96.61 27.27
C SER A 21 -4.69 -95.10 27.50
N ALA A 22 -3.91 -94.67 28.49
CA ALA A 22 -3.66 -93.25 28.77
C ALA A 22 -2.96 -92.53 27.62
N ALA A 23 -1.99 -93.18 26.95
CA ALA A 23 -1.32 -92.62 25.78
C ALA A 23 -2.29 -92.43 24.60
N LEU A 24 -3.20 -93.39 24.37
CA LEU A 24 -4.21 -93.30 23.30
C LEU A 24 -5.25 -92.20 23.57
N GLN A 25 -5.65 -92.04 24.83
CA GLN A 25 -6.52 -90.93 25.24
C GLN A 25 -5.83 -89.58 25.11
N ALA A 26 -4.52 -89.50 25.43
CA ALA A 26 -3.73 -88.29 25.25
C ALA A 26 -3.56 -87.92 23.77
N GLU A 27 -3.36 -88.91 22.88
CA GLU A 27 -3.26 -88.71 21.43
C GLU A 27 -4.58 -88.21 20.84
N SER A 28 -5.71 -88.83 21.20
CA SER A 28 -7.04 -88.36 20.79
C SER A 28 -7.35 -86.95 21.32
N ALA A 29 -7.00 -86.65 22.57
CA ALA A 29 -7.17 -85.32 23.14
C ALA A 29 -6.30 -84.27 22.44
N ALA A 30 -5.07 -84.63 22.04
CA ALA A 30 -4.18 -83.76 21.26
C ALA A 30 -4.75 -83.49 19.87
N GLU A 31 -5.30 -84.49 19.18
CA GLU A 31 -5.91 -84.33 17.85
C GLU A 31 -7.17 -83.45 17.90
N HIS A 32 -7.98 -83.59 18.96
CA HIS A 32 -9.13 -82.70 19.19
C HIS A 32 -8.71 -81.26 19.52
N ALA A 33 -7.62 -81.09 20.28
CA ALA A 33 -7.07 -79.77 20.58
C ALA A 33 -6.48 -79.10 19.32
N GLU A 34 -5.84 -79.86 18.45
CA GLU A 34 -5.29 -79.38 17.17
C GLU A 34 -6.42 -78.93 16.23
N LYS A 35 -7.47 -79.74 16.04
CA LYS A 35 -8.64 -79.36 15.24
C LYS A 35 -9.38 -78.13 15.79
N ALA A 36 -9.47 -78.00 17.11
CA ALA A 36 -10.06 -76.82 17.75
C ALA A 36 -9.19 -75.57 17.55
N ALA A 37 -7.86 -75.72 17.57
CA ALA A 37 -6.93 -74.63 17.31
C ALA A 37 -6.96 -74.19 15.84
N GLU A 38 -7.10 -75.12 14.89
CA GLU A 38 -7.27 -74.81 13.47
C GLU A 38 -8.58 -74.04 13.21
N ALA A 39 -9.70 -74.51 13.78
CA ALA A 39 -10.99 -73.82 13.65
C ALA A 39 -10.94 -72.39 14.24
N ALA A 40 -10.30 -72.21 15.40
CA ALA A 40 -10.12 -70.89 16.00
C ALA A 40 -9.19 -69.98 15.17
N ALA A 41 -8.18 -70.54 14.51
CA ALA A 41 -7.30 -69.81 13.62
C ALA A 41 -8.01 -69.35 12.34
N ASP A 42 -8.92 -70.16 11.80
CA ASP A 42 -9.72 -69.81 10.63
C ASP A 42 -10.78 -68.75 10.94
N ASP A 43 -11.45 -68.84 12.09
CA ASP A 43 -12.36 -67.79 12.57
C ASP A 43 -11.62 -66.46 12.80
N ALA A 44 -10.40 -66.52 13.34
CA ALA A 44 -9.56 -65.34 13.53
C ALA A 44 -9.12 -64.70 12.20
N ARG A 45 -8.82 -65.51 11.17
CA ARG A 45 -8.52 -65.03 9.82
C ARG A 45 -9.73 -64.37 9.17
N GLU A 46 -10.92 -64.94 9.32
CA GLU A 46 -12.16 -64.36 8.79
C GLU A 46 -12.46 -63.01 9.46
N ALA A 47 -12.27 -62.91 10.78
CA ALA A 47 -12.43 -61.66 11.51
C ALA A 47 -11.42 -60.59 11.07
N LEU A 48 -10.16 -60.97 10.84
CA LEU A 48 -9.12 -60.06 10.36
C LEU A 48 -9.45 -59.52 8.96
N GLN A 49 -9.89 -60.38 8.05
CA GLN A 49 -10.31 -59.98 6.69
C GLN A 49 -11.49 -59.00 6.71
N LYS A 50 -12.47 -59.21 7.59
CA LYS A 50 -13.59 -58.27 7.75
C LYS A 50 -13.14 -56.93 8.30
N MET A 51 -12.20 -56.90 9.24
CA MET A 51 -11.65 -55.65 9.78
C MET A 51 -10.83 -54.90 8.73
N GLU A 52 -9.96 -55.60 7.99
CA GLU A 52 -9.18 -55.01 6.88
C GLU A 52 -10.11 -54.45 5.79
N ALA A 53 -11.18 -55.17 5.41
CA ALA A 53 -12.15 -54.69 4.44
C ALA A 53 -12.90 -53.42 4.90
N VAL A 54 -13.25 -53.34 6.19
CA VAL A 54 -13.86 -52.15 6.79
C VAL A 54 -12.88 -50.97 6.82
N GLU A 55 -11.61 -51.23 7.12
CA GLU A 55 -10.56 -50.20 7.14
C GLU A 55 -10.26 -49.67 5.73
N VAL A 56 -10.16 -50.56 4.73
CA VAL A 56 -9.98 -50.19 3.33
C VAL A 56 -11.18 -49.39 2.82
N ALA A 57 -12.42 -49.80 3.13
CA ALA A 57 -13.63 -49.06 2.74
C ALA A 57 -13.69 -47.66 3.38
N ALA A 58 -13.31 -47.54 4.66
CA ALA A 58 -13.25 -46.25 5.36
C ALA A 58 -12.14 -45.34 4.83
N ALA A 59 -11.03 -45.92 4.36
CA ALA A 59 -9.94 -45.19 3.71
C ALA A 59 -10.33 -44.71 2.30
N GLU A 60 -11.05 -45.51 1.53
CA GLU A 60 -11.58 -45.13 0.21
C GLU A 60 -12.62 -44.01 0.31
N GLU A 61 -13.53 -44.05 1.29
CA GLU A 61 -14.53 -42.99 1.53
C GLU A 61 -13.88 -41.65 1.90
N LYS A 62 -12.74 -41.68 2.60
CA LYS A 62 -11.93 -40.47 2.89
C LYS A 62 -11.09 -39.99 1.69
N ALA A 63 -10.79 -40.86 0.73
CA ALA A 63 -9.89 -40.57 -0.38
C ALA A 63 -10.60 -39.93 -1.59
N SER A 64 -11.92 -40.08 -1.72
CA SER A 64 -12.67 -39.39 -2.77
C SER A 64 -12.89 -37.92 -2.40
N ILE A 65 -11.98 -37.04 -2.83
CA ILE A 65 -12.26 -35.59 -2.83
C ILE A 65 -13.54 -35.39 -3.63
N GLU A 66 -14.61 -34.96 -2.97
CA GLU A 66 -15.84 -34.60 -3.66
C GLU A 66 -15.50 -33.46 -4.64
N LEU A 67 -15.89 -33.60 -5.91
CA LEU A 67 -15.66 -32.57 -6.94
C LEU A 67 -16.06 -31.16 -6.48
N PHE A 68 -17.12 -31.07 -5.67
CA PHE A 68 -17.56 -29.82 -5.06
C PHE A 68 -16.50 -29.19 -4.13
N GLU A 69 -15.86 -29.98 -3.28
CA GLU A 69 -14.79 -29.52 -2.39
C GLU A 69 -13.58 -29.04 -3.19
N LEU A 70 -13.21 -29.76 -4.25
CA LEU A 70 -12.14 -29.36 -5.15
C LEU A 70 -12.44 -28.01 -5.81
N PHE A 71 -13.61 -27.84 -6.43
CA PHE A 71 -13.98 -26.58 -7.08
C PHE A 71 -14.06 -25.41 -6.09
N THR A 72 -14.61 -25.66 -4.89
CA THR A 72 -14.71 -24.64 -3.85
C THR A 72 -13.34 -24.25 -3.31
N ALA A 73 -12.44 -25.22 -3.10
CA ALA A 73 -11.06 -24.97 -2.71
C ALA A 73 -10.30 -24.16 -3.76
N ILE A 74 -10.50 -24.46 -5.05
CA ILE A 74 -9.91 -23.67 -6.15
C ILE A 74 -10.42 -22.23 -6.13
N LEU A 75 -11.75 -22.03 -6.00
CA LEU A 75 -12.33 -20.69 -5.94
C LEU A 75 -11.83 -19.91 -4.71
N LEU A 76 -11.66 -20.57 -3.56
CA LEU A 76 -11.07 -19.98 -2.37
C LEU A 76 -9.60 -19.59 -2.58
N GLY A 77 -8.79 -20.45 -3.20
CA GLY A 77 -7.41 -20.14 -3.53
C GLY A 77 -7.29 -18.94 -4.47
N LEU A 78 -8.05 -18.95 -5.56
CA LEU A 78 -8.08 -17.87 -6.54
C LEU A 78 -8.57 -16.55 -5.92
N GLY A 79 -9.66 -16.57 -5.15
CA GLY A 79 -10.17 -15.38 -4.49
C GLY A 79 -9.13 -14.75 -3.56
N ALA A 80 -8.36 -15.57 -2.82
CA ALA A 80 -7.31 -15.07 -1.93
C ALA A 80 -6.15 -14.47 -2.71
N THR A 81 -5.71 -15.11 -3.79
CA THR A 81 -4.65 -14.56 -4.67
C THR A 81 -5.07 -13.24 -5.29
N PHE A 82 -6.27 -13.14 -5.84
CA PHE A 82 -6.74 -11.91 -6.49
C PHE A 82 -7.04 -10.80 -5.47
N ALA A 83 -7.51 -11.12 -4.27
CA ALA A 83 -7.57 -10.15 -3.17
C ALA A 83 -6.19 -9.60 -2.81
N GLY A 84 -5.16 -10.47 -2.79
CA GLY A 84 -3.78 -10.05 -2.59
C GLY A 84 -3.24 -9.15 -3.71
N ILE A 85 -3.54 -9.47 -4.97
CA ILE A 85 -3.18 -8.62 -6.13
C ILE A 85 -3.86 -7.25 -6.02
N ALA A 86 -5.15 -7.22 -5.72
CA ALA A 86 -5.90 -5.99 -5.54
C ALA A 86 -5.34 -5.14 -4.38
N GLY A 87 -5.01 -5.78 -3.24
CA GLY A 87 -4.37 -5.10 -2.12
C GLY A 87 -2.99 -4.54 -2.46
N HIS A 88 -2.18 -5.27 -3.23
CA HIS A 88 -0.87 -4.79 -3.68
C HIS A 88 -1.01 -3.58 -4.60
N GLN A 89 -1.90 -3.64 -5.59
CA GLN A 89 -2.15 -2.54 -6.52
C GLN A 89 -2.70 -1.30 -5.81
N SER A 90 -3.64 -1.48 -4.88
CA SER A 90 -4.14 -0.39 -4.02
C SER A 90 -3.00 0.27 -3.23
N GLY A 91 -2.08 -0.53 -2.66
CA GLY A 91 -0.94 -0.02 -1.91
C GLY A 91 0.09 0.74 -2.77
N LEU A 92 0.29 0.35 -4.03
CA LEU A 92 1.16 1.11 -4.95
C LEU A 92 0.56 2.49 -5.26
N TRP A 93 -0.73 2.54 -5.57
CA TRP A 93 -1.45 3.78 -5.82
C TRP A 93 -1.52 4.69 -4.58
N ASP A 94 -1.68 4.12 -3.38
CA ASP A 94 -1.64 4.85 -2.11
C ASP A 94 -0.24 5.46 -1.84
N GLY A 95 0.82 4.72 -2.18
CA GLY A 95 2.19 5.26 -2.14
C GLY A 95 2.37 6.47 -3.07
N ASN A 96 1.91 6.34 -4.31
CA ASN A 96 1.97 7.42 -5.30
C ASN A 96 1.15 8.65 -4.87
N SER A 97 -0.04 8.44 -4.31
CA SER A 97 -0.90 9.53 -3.84
C SER A 97 -0.25 10.30 -2.68
N LEU A 98 0.30 9.57 -1.70
CA LEU A 98 0.97 10.15 -0.55
C LEU A 98 2.21 10.97 -0.95
N GLU A 99 3.02 10.45 -1.87
CA GLU A 99 4.18 11.18 -2.40
C GLU A 99 3.75 12.47 -3.10
N ALA A 100 2.77 12.38 -4.01
CA ALA A 100 2.29 13.54 -4.76
C ALA A 100 1.67 14.61 -3.83
N TYR A 101 0.89 14.22 -2.82
CA TYR A 101 0.35 15.15 -1.84
C TYR A 101 1.44 15.80 -0.96
N SER A 102 2.47 15.04 -0.59
CA SER A 102 3.62 15.58 0.15
C SER A 102 4.38 16.62 -0.67
N GLN A 103 4.63 16.33 -1.95
CA GLN A 103 5.25 17.27 -2.88
C GLN A 103 4.36 18.52 -3.08
N ALA A 104 3.06 18.35 -3.27
CA ALA A 104 2.10 19.45 -3.42
C ALA A 104 2.11 20.38 -2.19
N SER A 105 2.09 19.82 -0.98
CA SER A 105 2.15 20.57 0.28
C SER A 105 3.46 21.36 0.43
N THR A 106 4.58 20.73 0.07
CA THR A 106 5.89 21.39 0.05
C THR A 106 5.92 22.56 -0.91
N LEU A 107 5.49 22.35 -2.16
CA LEU A 107 5.43 23.40 -3.19
C LEU A 107 4.48 24.54 -2.80
N SER A 108 3.35 24.22 -2.17
CA SER A 108 2.39 25.22 -1.66
C SER A 108 3.01 26.11 -0.60
N THR A 109 3.75 25.52 0.35
CA THR A 109 4.47 26.26 1.38
C THR A 109 5.53 27.17 0.75
N GLN A 110 6.34 26.65 -0.18
CA GLN A 110 7.34 27.45 -0.89
C GLN A 110 6.70 28.60 -1.70
N ALA A 111 5.57 28.35 -2.36
CA ALA A 111 4.83 29.39 -3.07
C ALA A 111 4.36 30.50 -2.12
N ALA A 112 3.87 30.14 -0.93
CA ALA A 112 3.44 31.11 0.08
C ALA A 112 4.62 31.93 0.63
N ASP A 113 5.75 31.29 0.90
CA ASP A 113 6.97 31.98 1.34
C ASP A 113 7.45 33.00 0.30
N GLU A 114 7.49 32.60 -0.97
CA GLU A 114 7.90 33.50 -2.05
C GLU A 114 6.91 34.63 -2.30
N ALA A 115 5.61 34.36 -2.21
CA ALA A 115 4.60 35.42 -2.27
C ALA A 115 4.76 36.41 -1.10
N GLY A 116 5.12 35.91 0.09
CA GLY A 116 5.46 36.73 1.25
C GLY A 116 6.69 37.62 1.01
N LEU A 117 7.76 37.06 0.46
CA LEU A 117 8.97 37.82 0.09
C LEU A 117 8.67 38.86 -1.00
N ALA A 118 7.90 38.49 -2.02
CA ALA A 118 7.46 39.40 -3.08
C ALA A 118 6.65 40.56 -2.49
N ASN A 119 5.68 40.29 -1.62
CA ASN A 119 4.90 41.31 -0.91
C ASN A 119 5.78 42.28 -0.11
N ALA A 120 6.75 41.73 0.65
CA ALA A 120 7.65 42.55 1.45
C ALA A 120 8.49 43.48 0.56
N LYS A 121 9.01 42.96 -0.55
CA LYS A 121 9.82 43.71 -1.51
C LYS A 121 9.01 44.76 -2.26
N ILE A 122 7.81 44.41 -2.75
CA ILE A 122 6.86 45.35 -3.36
C ILE A 122 6.53 46.49 -2.38
N THR A 123 6.26 46.17 -1.12
CA THR A 123 5.93 47.18 -0.09
C THR A 123 7.13 48.08 0.18
N HIS A 124 8.32 47.50 0.29
CA HIS A 124 9.58 48.25 0.43
C HIS A 124 9.80 49.19 -0.75
N ASP A 125 9.73 48.69 -1.98
CA ASP A 125 9.96 49.46 -3.21
C ASP A 125 8.92 50.58 -3.39
N ASN A 126 7.65 50.33 -3.07
CA ASN A 126 6.61 51.37 -3.03
C ASN A 126 6.91 52.46 -2.01
N ASN A 127 7.36 52.09 -0.81
CA ASN A 127 7.77 53.07 0.20
C ASN A 127 9.01 53.86 -0.23
N VAL A 128 9.96 53.20 -0.91
CA VAL A 128 11.15 53.87 -1.44
C VAL A 128 10.75 54.90 -2.48
N ASN A 129 9.93 54.52 -3.46
CA ASN A 129 9.47 55.40 -4.51
C ASN A 129 8.67 56.58 -3.95
N LEU A 130 7.73 56.33 -3.04
CA LEU A 130 6.92 57.37 -2.41
C LEU A 130 7.77 58.39 -1.65
N GLN A 131 8.74 57.94 -0.84
CA GLN A 131 9.61 58.83 -0.08
C GLN A 131 10.52 59.65 -1.00
N ALA A 132 11.09 59.04 -2.05
CA ALA A 132 11.88 59.78 -3.03
C ALA A 132 11.05 60.84 -3.75
N GLN A 133 9.83 60.51 -4.19
CA GLN A 133 8.92 61.46 -4.83
C GLN A 133 8.58 62.63 -3.89
N GLN A 134 8.34 62.39 -2.60
CA GLN A 134 8.12 63.45 -1.62
C GLN A 134 9.33 64.40 -1.48
N ILE A 135 10.55 63.85 -1.50
CA ILE A 135 11.79 64.66 -1.46
C ILE A 135 11.88 65.54 -2.72
N ILE A 136 11.61 64.96 -3.90
CA ILE A 136 11.70 65.70 -5.16
C ILE A 136 10.61 66.78 -5.24
N TRP A 137 9.38 66.50 -4.79
CA TRP A 137 8.30 67.51 -4.68
C TRP A 137 8.70 68.67 -3.76
N ARG A 138 9.29 68.37 -2.61
CA ARG A 138 9.79 69.40 -1.70
C ARG A 138 10.86 70.25 -2.38
N ALA A 139 11.82 69.63 -3.06
CA ALA A 139 12.86 70.33 -3.80
C ALA A 139 12.28 71.24 -4.90
N GLN A 140 11.25 70.79 -5.63
CA GLN A 140 10.57 71.61 -6.65
C GLN A 140 9.84 72.82 -6.09
N SER A 141 9.35 72.76 -4.84
CA SER A 141 8.69 73.89 -4.18
C SER A 141 9.66 74.97 -3.69
N MET A 142 10.96 74.70 -3.73
CA MET A 142 12.01 75.60 -3.24
C MET A 142 12.66 76.40 -4.38
N PRO A 143 13.09 77.65 -4.12
CA PRO A 143 13.95 78.38 -5.06
C PRO A 143 15.24 77.61 -5.34
N LYS A 144 15.83 77.82 -6.53
CA LYS A 144 17.16 77.26 -6.84
C LYS A 144 18.20 77.76 -5.84
N GLY A 145 19.00 76.83 -5.32
CA GLY A 145 19.97 77.08 -4.27
C GLY A 145 20.46 75.79 -3.62
N PRO A 146 21.42 75.89 -2.68
CA PRO A 146 22.09 74.72 -2.10
C PRO A 146 21.12 73.76 -1.41
N ASP A 147 20.06 74.25 -0.76
CA ASP A 147 19.08 73.41 -0.07
C ASP A 147 18.23 72.58 -1.05
N ARG A 148 17.87 73.16 -2.19
CA ARG A 148 17.16 72.43 -3.27
C ARG A 148 18.06 71.34 -3.84
N ASP A 149 19.30 71.70 -4.15
CA ASP A 149 20.25 70.78 -4.79
C ASP A 149 20.60 69.62 -3.85
N PHE A 150 20.69 69.90 -2.54
CA PHE A 150 20.82 68.87 -1.51
C PHE A 150 19.63 67.89 -1.52
N LEU A 151 18.39 68.36 -1.60
CA LEU A 151 17.22 67.48 -1.68
C LEU A 151 17.20 66.65 -2.97
N MET A 152 17.56 67.23 -4.10
CA MET A 152 17.67 66.47 -5.36
C MET A 152 18.72 65.36 -5.25
N HIS A 153 19.89 65.66 -4.71
CA HIS A 153 20.91 64.66 -4.43
C HIS A 153 20.43 63.61 -3.42
N GLN A 154 19.70 64.01 -2.37
CA GLN A 154 19.12 63.09 -1.40
C GLN A 154 18.16 62.09 -2.06
N ALA A 155 17.36 62.53 -3.04
CA ALA A 155 16.50 61.64 -3.80
C ALA A 155 17.31 60.65 -4.67
N SER A 156 18.38 61.10 -5.34
CA SER A 156 19.30 60.22 -6.07
C SER A 156 19.86 59.12 -5.18
N VAL A 157 20.42 59.52 -4.02
CA VAL A 157 20.98 58.60 -3.02
C VAL A 157 19.93 57.58 -2.57
N PHE A 158 18.70 58.04 -2.35
CA PHE A 158 17.63 57.18 -1.85
C PHE A 158 17.28 56.08 -2.86
N TYR A 159 17.08 56.40 -4.13
CA TYR A 159 16.89 55.38 -5.17
C TYR A 159 18.13 54.48 -5.33
N LEU A 160 19.33 55.06 -5.40
CA LEU A 160 20.57 54.30 -5.63
C LEU A 160 20.91 53.34 -4.49
N ARG A 161 20.50 53.63 -3.26
CA ARG A 161 20.80 52.78 -2.08
C ARG A 161 19.66 51.87 -1.66
N GLN A 162 18.42 52.33 -1.77
CA GLN A 162 17.28 51.66 -1.14
C GLN A 162 16.38 50.93 -2.15
N ALA A 163 16.31 51.38 -3.40
CA ALA A 163 15.49 50.70 -4.40
C ALA A 163 16.09 49.34 -4.75
N SER A 164 15.24 48.31 -4.85
CA SER A 164 15.65 47.04 -5.44
C SER A 164 16.10 47.22 -6.90
N ASP A 165 16.86 46.26 -7.42
CA ASP A 165 17.27 46.31 -8.83
C ASP A 165 16.04 46.23 -9.76
N GLU A 166 15.05 45.39 -9.41
CA GLU A 166 13.80 45.24 -10.15
C GLU A 166 12.95 46.52 -10.15
N ALA A 167 12.90 47.23 -9.02
CA ALA A 167 12.22 48.52 -8.95
C ALA A 167 12.95 49.60 -9.74
N PHE A 168 14.29 49.60 -9.69
CA PHE A 168 15.12 50.53 -10.44
C PHE A 168 14.88 50.39 -11.95
N ASP A 169 14.84 49.14 -12.42
CA ASP A 169 14.56 48.79 -13.82
C ASP A 169 13.10 49.11 -14.19
N ALA A 170 12.13 48.77 -13.33
CA ALA A 170 10.71 49.03 -13.57
C ALA A 170 10.39 50.53 -13.68
N LEU A 171 11.07 51.37 -12.87
CA LEU A 171 10.97 52.82 -12.96
C LEU A 171 11.77 53.40 -14.13
N LYS A 172 12.51 52.57 -14.88
CA LYS A 172 13.38 52.95 -16.00
C LYS A 172 14.38 54.03 -15.60
N LEU A 173 14.98 53.86 -14.42
CA LEU A 173 16.05 54.71 -13.96
C LEU A 173 17.35 54.41 -14.75
N PRO A 174 18.31 55.34 -14.82
CA PRO A 174 19.49 55.17 -15.67
C PRO A 174 20.41 54.08 -15.13
N GLU A 175 20.57 52.99 -15.88
CA GLU A 175 21.48 51.89 -15.50
C GLU A 175 22.91 52.38 -15.26
N GLU A 176 23.35 53.38 -16.01
CA GLU A 176 24.67 54.00 -15.84
C GLU A 176 24.82 54.62 -14.44
N SER A 177 23.79 55.28 -13.91
CA SER A 177 23.80 55.79 -12.53
C SER A 177 23.93 54.67 -11.50
N ARG A 178 23.20 53.56 -11.68
CA ARG A 178 23.30 52.39 -10.78
C ARG A 178 24.68 51.74 -10.86
N LYS A 179 25.25 51.64 -12.06
CA LYS A 179 26.59 51.11 -12.29
C LYS A 179 27.66 52.01 -11.67
N ASN A 180 27.61 53.31 -11.93
CA ASN A 180 28.55 54.28 -11.36
C ASN A 180 28.48 54.30 -9.83
N PHE A 181 27.29 54.13 -9.25
CA PHE A 181 27.15 53.94 -7.82
C PHE A 181 27.82 52.65 -7.33
N LYS A 182 27.56 51.51 -7.97
CA LYS A 182 28.14 50.20 -7.58
C LYS A 182 29.67 50.16 -7.75
N ASP A 183 30.20 50.74 -8.82
CA ASP A 183 31.62 50.66 -9.19
C ASP A 183 32.47 51.76 -8.54
N LEU A 184 31.92 52.98 -8.43
CA LEU A 184 32.68 54.18 -8.07
C LEU A 184 32.12 54.90 -6.84
N GLY A 185 30.97 54.48 -6.31
CA GLY A 185 30.29 55.16 -5.21
C GLY A 185 29.70 56.52 -5.59
N ILE A 186 29.53 56.79 -6.89
CA ILE A 186 28.98 58.06 -7.37
C ILE A 186 27.45 58.03 -7.20
N GLU A 187 26.95 58.95 -6.39
CA GLU A 187 25.54 59.05 -6.00
C GLU A 187 24.80 60.09 -6.83
N ASP A 188 24.71 59.86 -8.14
CA ASP A 188 24.12 60.82 -9.07
C ASP A 188 23.11 60.16 -10.02
N ILE A 189 21.87 60.65 -9.96
CA ILE A 189 20.83 60.44 -10.96
C ILE A 189 20.55 61.82 -11.56
N PRO A 190 20.60 61.98 -12.90
CA PRO A 190 20.34 63.26 -13.55
C PRO A 190 19.01 63.89 -13.08
N GLU A 191 19.04 65.18 -12.78
CA GLU A 191 17.87 65.92 -12.26
C GLU A 191 16.65 65.74 -13.18
N GLU A 192 16.85 65.81 -14.49
CA GLU A 192 15.80 65.64 -15.50
C GLU A 192 15.05 64.31 -15.33
N VAL A 193 15.77 63.23 -14.99
CA VAL A 193 15.20 61.91 -14.78
C VAL A 193 14.47 61.83 -13.44
N LEU A 194 15.01 62.43 -12.37
CA LEU A 194 14.32 62.55 -11.09
C LEU A 194 13.01 63.36 -11.21
N LEU A 195 12.98 64.38 -12.05
CA LEU A 195 11.75 65.15 -12.27
C LEU A 195 10.71 64.35 -13.05
N ASP A 196 11.15 63.49 -13.98
CA ASP A 196 10.25 62.65 -14.78
C ASP A 196 9.69 61.44 -13.99
N ILE A 197 10.45 60.89 -13.03
CA ILE A 197 10.03 59.69 -12.27
C ILE A 197 8.75 59.89 -11.46
N GLN A 198 8.41 61.13 -11.12
CA GLN A 198 7.16 61.47 -10.44
C GLN A 198 5.91 61.13 -11.25
N ARG A 199 6.06 60.94 -12.56
CA ARG A 199 4.99 60.55 -13.48
C ARG A 199 4.95 59.04 -13.74
N ARG A 200 5.86 58.29 -13.10
CA ARG A 200 6.03 56.86 -13.29
C ARG A 200 5.55 56.15 -12.02
N GLU A 201 4.69 55.17 -12.22
CA GLU A 201 4.27 54.21 -11.21
C GLU A 201 4.80 52.83 -11.60
N PHE A 202 4.90 51.93 -10.63
CA PHE A 202 5.20 50.54 -10.94
C PHE A 202 4.08 49.96 -11.80
N SER A 203 4.45 49.35 -12.93
CA SER A 203 3.48 48.80 -13.86
C SER A 203 2.95 47.44 -13.40
N ASP A 204 1.85 47.00 -14.01
CA ASP A 204 1.31 45.65 -13.79
C ASP A 204 2.34 44.57 -14.13
N GLU A 205 3.21 44.79 -15.11
CA GLU A 205 4.29 43.86 -15.45
C GLU A 205 5.31 43.70 -14.31
N TYR A 206 5.61 44.77 -13.56
CA TYR A 206 6.49 44.67 -12.38
C TYR A 206 5.85 43.77 -11.31
N TYR A 207 4.58 44.01 -10.97
CA TYR A 207 3.88 43.18 -9.99
C TYR A 207 3.77 41.72 -10.46
N ALA A 208 3.45 41.50 -11.73
CA ALA A 208 3.39 40.17 -12.31
C ALA A 208 4.74 39.45 -12.27
N ALA A 209 5.85 40.15 -12.59
CA ALA A 209 7.19 39.61 -12.51
C ALA A 209 7.58 39.23 -11.06
N MET A 210 7.20 40.07 -10.09
CA MET A 210 7.48 39.83 -8.67
C MET A 210 6.79 38.56 -8.13
N TYR A 211 5.57 38.25 -8.60
CA TYR A 211 4.88 37.00 -8.22
C TYR A 211 5.10 35.84 -9.19
N ALA A 212 5.89 36.00 -10.26
CA ALA A 212 6.03 34.97 -11.28
C ALA A 212 6.52 33.63 -10.69
N SER A 213 7.49 33.71 -9.77
CA SER A 213 8.04 32.53 -9.10
C SER A 213 7.03 31.82 -8.18
N SER A 214 6.30 32.59 -7.35
CA SER A 214 5.29 32.01 -6.46
C SER A 214 4.10 31.44 -7.23
N ASN A 215 3.68 32.11 -8.31
CA ASN A 215 2.62 31.62 -9.20
C ASN A 215 3.02 30.34 -9.92
N ALA A 216 4.27 30.24 -10.39
CA ALA A 216 4.79 29.03 -11.01
C ALA A 216 4.76 27.84 -10.04
N ARG A 217 5.25 28.03 -8.80
CA ARG A 217 5.19 26.98 -7.76
C ARG A 217 3.78 26.63 -7.33
N SER A 218 2.88 27.62 -7.25
CA SER A 218 1.47 27.37 -6.95
C SER A 218 0.80 26.53 -8.04
N LEU A 219 1.15 26.77 -9.31
CA LEU A 219 0.66 25.95 -10.42
C LEU A 219 1.21 24.52 -10.35
N GLU A 220 2.51 24.35 -10.10
CA GLU A 220 3.13 23.03 -9.93
C GLU A 220 2.54 22.26 -8.74
N SER A 221 2.30 22.95 -7.62
CA SER A 221 1.62 22.38 -6.45
C SER A 221 0.24 21.83 -6.80
N LYS A 222 -0.55 22.58 -7.58
CA LYS A 222 -1.88 22.12 -8.04
C LYS A 222 -1.79 20.89 -8.93
N GLN A 223 -0.82 20.87 -9.86
CA GLN A 223 -0.58 19.70 -10.71
C GLN A 223 -0.26 18.46 -9.88
N LYS A 224 0.64 18.59 -8.88
CA LYS A 224 0.96 17.49 -7.96
C LYS A 224 -0.22 17.07 -7.09
N PHE A 225 -1.06 18.01 -6.68
CA PHE A 225 -2.27 17.67 -5.95
C PHE A 225 -3.26 16.87 -6.82
N GLU A 226 -3.43 17.27 -8.08
CA GLU A 226 -4.28 16.55 -9.04
C GLU A 226 -3.74 15.15 -9.34
N GLU A 227 -2.42 15.01 -9.53
CA GLU A 227 -1.74 13.70 -9.65
C GLU A 227 -2.03 12.81 -8.43
N GLY A 228 -1.89 13.37 -7.21
CA GLY A 228 -2.18 12.64 -5.97
C GLY A 228 -3.65 12.24 -5.84
N SER A 229 -4.57 13.13 -6.22
CA SER A 229 -6.01 12.84 -6.23
C SER A 229 -6.38 11.74 -7.22
N HIS A 230 -5.75 11.75 -8.40
CA HIS A 230 -5.97 10.71 -9.40
C HIS A 230 -5.46 9.36 -8.88
N ALA A 231 -4.23 9.32 -8.35
CA ALA A 231 -3.64 8.12 -7.77
C ALA A 231 -4.49 7.56 -6.61
N ASN A 232 -4.98 8.42 -5.72
CA ASN A 232 -5.85 8.00 -4.63
C ASN A 232 -7.14 7.33 -5.17
N GLY A 233 -7.79 7.96 -6.15
CA GLY A 233 -8.99 7.39 -6.78
C GLY A 233 -8.73 6.04 -7.45
N ALA A 234 -7.60 5.90 -8.16
CA ALA A 234 -7.21 4.63 -8.76
C ALA A 234 -7.01 3.53 -7.69
N GLY A 235 -6.34 3.85 -6.58
CA GLY A 235 -6.12 2.93 -5.46
C GLY A 235 -7.41 2.49 -4.77
N ASP A 236 -8.38 3.38 -4.61
CA ASP A 236 -9.69 3.09 -4.01
C ASP A 236 -10.46 2.02 -4.80
N TYR A 237 -10.37 2.05 -6.14
CA TYR A 237 -11.03 1.04 -6.99
C TYR A 237 -10.46 -0.36 -6.80
N PHE A 238 -9.15 -0.50 -6.58
CA PHE A 238 -8.55 -1.79 -6.24
C PHE A 238 -8.89 -2.23 -4.81
N SER A 239 -8.93 -1.30 -3.86
CA SER A 239 -9.39 -1.60 -2.50
C SER A 239 -10.81 -2.19 -2.52
N LEU A 240 -11.71 -1.59 -3.31
CA LEU A 240 -13.07 -2.11 -3.54
C LEU A 240 -13.07 -3.50 -4.17
N ALA A 241 -12.22 -3.76 -5.17
CA ALA A 241 -12.08 -5.10 -5.76
C ALA A 241 -11.64 -6.13 -4.71
N GLY A 242 -10.71 -5.79 -3.82
CA GLY A 242 -10.30 -6.64 -2.69
C GLY A 242 -11.45 -6.99 -1.75
N VAL A 243 -12.35 -6.04 -1.46
CA VAL A 243 -13.58 -6.29 -0.69
C VAL A 243 -14.49 -7.28 -1.40
N TYR A 244 -14.70 -7.13 -2.71
CA TYR A 244 -15.53 -8.07 -3.46
C TYR A 244 -14.93 -9.48 -3.56
N TYR A 245 -13.61 -9.61 -3.69
CA TYR A 245 -12.96 -10.92 -3.59
C TYR A 245 -13.16 -11.54 -2.21
N SER A 246 -13.07 -10.75 -1.14
CA SER A 246 -13.35 -11.23 0.22
C SER A 246 -14.79 -11.71 0.39
N LEU A 247 -15.75 -11.02 -0.24
CA LEU A 247 -17.15 -11.45 -0.26
C LEU A 247 -17.33 -12.76 -1.05
N SER A 248 -16.64 -12.92 -2.17
CA SER A 248 -16.60 -14.18 -2.92
C SER A 248 -16.05 -15.33 -2.07
N LEU A 249 -14.93 -15.10 -1.37
CA LEU A 249 -14.33 -16.08 -0.46
C LEU A 249 -15.30 -16.50 0.65
N PHE A 250 -15.99 -15.53 1.25
CA PHE A 250 -16.97 -15.79 2.29
C PHE A 250 -18.09 -16.71 1.81
N PHE A 251 -18.69 -16.43 0.65
CA PHE A 251 -19.75 -17.28 0.09
C PHE A 251 -19.24 -18.67 -0.30
N ALA A 252 -18.05 -18.76 -0.89
CA ALA A 252 -17.43 -20.06 -1.18
C ALA A 252 -17.17 -20.87 0.11
N GLY A 253 -16.64 -20.22 1.15
CA GLY A 253 -16.34 -20.86 2.44
C GLY A 253 -17.59 -21.37 3.16
N ILE A 254 -18.67 -20.58 3.18
CA ILE A 254 -19.96 -21.02 3.71
C ILE A 254 -20.52 -22.21 2.92
N GLY A 255 -20.27 -22.27 1.61
CA GLY A 255 -20.64 -23.41 0.77
C GLY A 255 -20.13 -24.75 1.30
N LEU A 256 -18.94 -24.80 1.90
CA LEU A 256 -18.35 -26.01 2.48
C LEU A 256 -19.07 -26.51 3.74
N VAL A 257 -19.78 -25.63 4.45
CA VAL A 257 -20.48 -25.99 5.70
C VAL A 257 -21.79 -26.74 5.42
N PHE A 258 -22.40 -26.53 4.26
CA PHE A 258 -23.70 -27.11 3.93
C PHE A 258 -23.57 -28.48 3.26
N LYS A 259 -24.32 -29.47 3.78
CA LYS A 259 -24.43 -30.82 3.19
C LYS A 259 -25.59 -30.98 2.20
N THR A 260 -26.39 -29.93 1.99
CA THR A 260 -27.57 -29.93 1.12
C THR A 260 -27.32 -29.22 -0.21
N ARG A 261 -28.31 -29.20 -1.11
CA ARG A 261 -28.26 -28.45 -2.39
C ARG A 261 -27.92 -26.96 -2.22
N MET A 262 -28.10 -26.41 -1.02
CA MET A 262 -27.74 -25.02 -0.71
C MET A 262 -26.24 -24.73 -0.90
N ARG A 263 -25.37 -25.76 -0.81
CA ARG A 263 -23.93 -25.63 -1.06
C ARG A 263 -23.61 -25.08 -2.44
N TRP A 264 -24.37 -25.50 -3.45
CA TRP A 264 -24.23 -25.04 -4.84
C TRP A 264 -24.74 -23.60 -5.04
N ALA A 265 -25.77 -23.19 -4.30
CA ALA A 265 -26.29 -21.81 -4.38
C ALA A 265 -25.25 -20.81 -3.87
N PHE A 266 -24.62 -21.09 -2.73
CA PHE A 266 -23.56 -20.25 -2.18
C PHE A 266 -22.29 -20.27 -3.03
N PHE A 267 -21.89 -21.45 -3.53
CA PHE A 267 -20.77 -21.55 -4.48
C PHE A 267 -21.02 -20.72 -5.74
N LEU A 268 -22.21 -20.81 -6.34
CA LEU A 268 -22.54 -20.05 -7.54
C LEU A 268 -22.54 -18.54 -7.27
N ALA A 269 -23.08 -18.10 -6.13
CA ALA A 269 -23.04 -16.69 -5.73
C ALA A 269 -21.61 -16.18 -5.60
N GLY A 270 -20.73 -16.94 -4.92
CA GLY A 270 -19.30 -16.62 -4.83
C GLY A 270 -18.63 -16.56 -6.20
N ALA A 271 -18.87 -17.57 -7.05
CA ALA A 271 -18.30 -17.63 -8.40
C ALA A 271 -18.71 -16.46 -9.30
N VAL A 272 -19.98 -16.02 -9.23
CA VAL A 272 -20.47 -14.86 -9.96
C VAL A 272 -19.81 -13.57 -9.49
N ILE A 273 -19.68 -13.38 -8.16
CA ILE A 273 -18.99 -12.22 -7.59
C ILE A 273 -17.52 -12.22 -8.01
N PHE A 274 -16.84 -13.38 -7.93
CA PHE A 274 -15.46 -13.54 -8.38
C PHE A 274 -15.30 -13.11 -9.84
N ALA A 275 -16.07 -13.73 -10.75
CA ALA A 275 -15.98 -13.45 -12.18
C ALA A 275 -16.29 -11.97 -12.50
N GLY A 276 -17.33 -11.40 -11.89
CA GLY A 276 -17.67 -9.99 -12.05
C GLY A 276 -16.57 -9.06 -11.55
N THR A 277 -15.95 -9.38 -10.41
CA THR A 277 -14.85 -8.60 -9.84
C THR A 277 -13.59 -8.71 -10.70
N THR A 278 -13.30 -9.87 -11.26
CA THR A 278 -12.15 -10.04 -12.18
C THR A 278 -12.33 -9.24 -13.46
N VAL A 279 -13.53 -9.24 -14.04
CA VAL A 279 -13.83 -8.37 -15.19
C VAL A 279 -13.68 -6.90 -14.81
N TYR A 280 -14.27 -6.47 -13.69
CA TYR A 280 -14.14 -5.10 -13.19
C TYR A 280 -12.67 -4.69 -13.00
N MET A 281 -11.89 -5.51 -12.28
CA MET A 281 -10.48 -5.25 -12.01
C MET A 281 -9.63 -5.19 -13.28
N SER A 282 -10.00 -5.95 -14.33
CA SER A 282 -9.31 -5.88 -15.62
C SER A 282 -9.55 -4.58 -16.39
N THR A 283 -10.56 -3.79 -16.02
CA THR A 283 -10.85 -2.47 -16.63
C THR A 283 -10.19 -1.31 -15.89
N LEU A 284 -9.58 -1.55 -14.73
CA LEU A 284 -8.92 -0.52 -13.93
C LEU A 284 -7.54 -0.18 -14.48
N GLU A 285 -7.06 1.02 -14.16
CA GLU A 285 -5.70 1.46 -14.46
C GLU A 285 -4.70 0.85 -13.47
N TRP A 286 -3.72 0.10 -13.97
CA TRP A 286 -2.73 -0.58 -13.14
C TRP A 286 -1.56 0.34 -12.82
N ALA A 287 -1.04 0.26 -11.60
CA ALA A 287 0.13 1.03 -11.15
C ALA A 287 1.44 0.52 -11.77
#